data_AF-A0A556MFC7-F1
#
_entry.id   AF-A0A556MFC7-F1
#
_cell.length_a   1.000
_cell.length_b   1.000
_cell.length_c   1.000
_cell.angle_alpha   90.00
_cell.angle_beta   90.00
_cell.angle_gamma   90.00
#
_symmetry.space_group_name_H-M   'P 1'
#
loop_
_entity.id
_entity.type
_entity.pdbx_description
1 polymer ?
#
loop_
_entity_poly.entity_id
_entity_poly.type
_entity_poly.pdbx_seq_one_letter_code
_entity_poly.pdbx_strand_id
1 'polypeptide(L)'
;MKSKIIYLLPMLLVLLTGCTKKYTDPDKWANDSGYPLGMFAGTFVRIHKNPVTMKSDTVTAALKLILSTNTGFYISGDTTLHAGSYGSFKEDTTKIWFNDVTSPVNYTAKKTHLSGTYTYTYNRSYLLIENAVKSDTLSCVYHFTKMKY
;
A
#
# COMPACT_ATOMS: atom_id res chain seq x y z
N MET A 1 32.36 1.76 -61.33
CA MET A 1 32.26 1.09 -60.00
C MET A 1 30.83 1.26 -59.50
N LYS A 2 30.16 0.15 -59.12
CA LYS A 2 28.70 0.08 -58.92
C LYS A 2 28.34 0.34 -57.46
N SER A 3 27.56 1.38 -57.18
CA SER A 3 27.01 1.68 -55.85
C SER A 3 25.77 0.85 -55.56
N LYS A 4 25.84 -0.06 -54.57
CA LYS A 4 24.72 -0.87 -54.07
C LYS A 4 24.46 -0.56 -52.60
N ILE A 5 23.71 0.50 -52.29
CA ILE A 5 23.27 0.85 -50.93
C ILE A 5 21.75 1.16 -50.93
N ILE A 6 20.94 0.36 -51.63
CA ILE A 6 19.48 0.62 -51.77
C ILE A 6 18.60 -0.43 -51.06
N TYR A 7 19.17 -1.44 -50.38
CA TYR A 7 18.39 -2.55 -49.83
C TYR A 7 18.22 -2.59 -48.30
N LEU A 8 18.72 -1.61 -47.55
CA LEU A 8 18.68 -1.65 -46.07
C LEU A 8 17.55 -0.80 -45.44
N LEU A 9 16.73 -0.11 -46.24
CA LEU A 9 15.70 0.81 -45.73
C LEU A 9 14.35 0.18 -45.34
N PRO A 10 13.86 -0.94 -45.91
CA PRO A 10 12.52 -1.43 -45.56
C PRO A 10 12.48 -2.28 -44.27
N MET A 11 13.63 -2.63 -43.67
CA MET A 11 13.66 -3.52 -42.50
C MET A 11 13.58 -2.78 -41.15
N LEU A 12 13.73 -1.45 -41.15
CA LEU A 12 13.71 -0.64 -39.91
C LEU A 12 12.31 -0.16 -39.49
N LEU A 13 11.26 -0.44 -40.28
CA LEU A 13 9.89 0.00 -39.95
C LEU A 13 9.08 -0.99 -39.09
N VAL A 14 9.59 -2.19 -38.78
CA VAL A 14 8.83 -3.22 -38.03
C VAL A 14 9.04 -3.14 -36.51
N LEU A 15 9.91 -2.25 -36.01
CA LEU A 15 10.23 -2.13 -34.58
C LEU A 15 9.37 -1.11 -33.82
N LEU A 16 8.35 -0.53 -34.45
CA LEU A 16 7.42 0.43 -33.82
C LEU A 16 6.10 -0.20 -33.35
N THR A 17 6.00 -1.53 -33.22
CA THR A 17 4.94 -2.13 -32.38
C THR A 17 5.28 -1.86 -30.92
N GLY A 18 5.08 -0.61 -30.55
CA GLY A 18 5.18 -0.12 -29.20
C GLY A 18 4.38 -1.05 -28.31
N CYS A 19 5.04 -1.47 -27.24
CA CYS A 19 4.44 -2.09 -26.09
C CYS A 19 3.39 -1.10 -25.55
N THR A 20 2.20 -1.07 -26.15
CA THR A 20 1.04 -0.47 -25.49
C THR A 20 0.77 -1.38 -24.32
N LYS A 21 1.37 -1.06 -23.16
CA LYS A 21 0.75 -1.41 -21.89
C LYS A 21 -0.71 -1.05 -22.07
N LYS A 22 -1.58 -2.05 -22.11
CA LYS A 22 -3.00 -1.79 -21.96
C LYS A 22 -3.09 -0.99 -20.66
N TYR A 23 -3.42 0.29 -20.79
CA TYR A 23 -3.95 1.04 -19.67
C TYR A 23 -5.28 0.38 -19.37
N THR A 24 -5.22 -0.72 -18.63
CA THR A 24 -6.39 -1.25 -17.97
C THR A 24 -6.67 -0.22 -16.91
N ASP A 25 -7.73 0.54 -17.13
CA ASP A 25 -8.29 1.45 -16.15
C ASP A 25 -8.22 0.79 -14.76
N PRO A 26 -7.34 1.26 -13.86
CA PRO A 26 -7.18 0.65 -12.55
C PRO A 26 -8.47 0.74 -11.73
N ASP A 27 -9.42 1.58 -12.14
CA ASP A 27 -10.70 1.77 -11.46
C ASP A 27 -11.72 0.66 -11.75
N LYS A 28 -11.53 -0.13 -12.82
CA LYS A 28 -12.43 -1.26 -13.10
C LYS A 28 -12.29 -2.42 -12.12
N TRP A 29 -11.13 -2.57 -11.47
CA TRP A 29 -10.92 -3.58 -10.44
C TRP A 29 -11.19 -3.06 -9.03
N ALA A 30 -11.17 -1.74 -8.82
CA ALA A 30 -11.38 -1.14 -7.51
C ALA A 30 -12.82 -1.29 -7.02
N ASN A 31 -13.81 -1.43 -7.90
CA ASN A 31 -15.22 -1.26 -7.52
C ASN A 31 -16.04 -2.55 -7.36
N ASP A 32 -15.54 -3.71 -7.80
CA ASP A 32 -16.37 -4.94 -7.84
C ASP A 32 -15.78 -6.14 -7.09
N SER A 33 -14.50 -6.10 -6.72
CA SER A 33 -13.80 -7.29 -6.24
C SER A 33 -14.08 -7.66 -4.76
N GLY A 34 -14.82 -6.85 -4.01
CA GLY A 34 -15.02 -7.07 -2.55
C GLY A 34 -13.75 -6.86 -1.71
N TYR A 35 -12.58 -6.74 -2.33
CA TYR A 35 -11.29 -6.50 -1.70
C TYR A 35 -10.96 -5.01 -1.61
N PRO A 36 -10.11 -4.60 -0.64
CA PRO A 36 -9.78 -3.20 -0.38
C PRO A 36 -8.80 -2.63 -1.40
N LEU A 37 -9.15 -2.58 -2.68
CA LEU A 37 -8.32 -1.99 -3.73
C LEU A 37 -8.64 -0.51 -3.95
N GLY A 38 -7.62 0.27 -4.30
CA GLY A 38 -7.71 1.68 -4.65
C GLY A 38 -6.89 2.59 -3.75
N MET A 39 -7.23 3.89 -3.78
CA MET A 39 -6.59 4.91 -2.96
C MET A 39 -7.47 5.27 -1.78
N PHE A 40 -6.83 5.45 -0.64
CA PHE A 40 -7.45 5.69 0.65
C PHE A 40 -6.76 6.86 1.35
N ALA A 41 -7.53 7.67 2.05
CA ALA A 41 -7.03 8.70 2.96
C ALA A 41 -7.61 8.45 4.35
N GLY A 42 -6.82 8.70 5.39
CA GLY A 42 -7.22 8.28 6.72
C GLY A 42 -6.28 8.67 7.84
N THR A 43 -6.50 8.05 8.99
CA THR A 43 -5.77 8.31 10.23
C THR A 43 -5.18 7.03 10.77
N PHE A 44 -3.89 7.08 11.10
CA PHE A 44 -3.22 6.11 11.94
C PHE A 44 -3.35 6.53 13.39
N VAL A 45 -3.70 5.59 14.26
CA VAL A 45 -3.84 5.76 15.71
C VAL A 45 -2.90 4.77 16.38
N ARG A 46 -2.01 5.28 17.22
CA ARG A 46 -1.17 4.48 18.10
C ARG A 46 -1.62 4.70 19.54
N ILE A 47 -2.00 3.62 20.20
CA ILE A 47 -2.45 3.62 21.59
C ILE A 47 -1.40 2.87 22.39
N HIS A 48 -0.78 3.57 23.35
CA HIS A 48 0.15 2.96 24.29
C HIS A 48 -0.44 3.00 25.69
N LYS A 49 -0.55 1.85 26.34
CA LYS A 49 -1.03 1.74 27.71
C LYS A 49 0.15 1.62 28.65
N ASN A 50 0.26 2.55 29.59
CA ASN A 50 1.27 2.50 30.64
C ASN A 50 0.96 1.31 31.57
N PRO A 51 1.86 0.33 31.72
CA PRO A 51 1.58 -0.87 32.51
C PRO A 51 1.51 -0.61 34.03
N VAL A 52 2.03 0.53 34.50
CA VAL A 52 2.05 0.90 35.93
C VAL A 52 0.83 1.76 36.29
N THR A 53 0.56 2.79 35.50
CA THR A 53 -0.54 3.74 35.79
C THR A 53 -1.86 3.33 35.17
N MET A 54 -1.85 2.35 34.26
CA MET A 54 -3.00 1.87 33.47
C MET A 54 -3.65 2.95 32.59
N LYS A 55 -3.04 4.14 32.49
CA LYS A 55 -3.46 5.22 31.61
C LYS A 55 -3.03 4.92 30.17
N SER A 56 -3.84 5.37 29.23
CA SER A 56 -3.56 5.24 27.79
C SER A 56 -3.12 6.59 27.21
N ASP A 57 -2.02 6.57 26.48
CA ASP A 57 -1.55 7.67 25.64
C ASP A 57 -1.93 7.36 24.19
N THR A 58 -2.67 8.28 23.56
CA THR A 58 -3.14 8.15 22.18
C THR A 58 -2.48 9.21 21.32
N VAL A 59 -1.85 8.79 20.24
CA VAL A 59 -1.29 9.70 19.22
C VAL A 59 -1.84 9.34 17.84
N THR A 60 -1.97 10.34 16.98
CA THR A 60 -2.57 10.17 15.65
C THR A 60 -1.73 10.82 14.56
N ALA A 61 -1.80 10.26 13.34
CA ALA A 61 -1.16 10.82 12.15
C ALA A 61 -2.06 10.63 10.93
N ALA A 62 -2.12 11.63 10.05
CA ALA A 62 -2.84 11.54 8.78
C ALA A 62 -2.03 10.76 7.74
N LEU A 63 -2.65 9.77 7.11
CA LEU A 63 -2.01 8.89 6.13
C LEU A 63 -2.83 8.76 4.84
N LYS A 64 -2.14 8.38 3.77
CA LYS A 64 -2.69 7.94 2.49
C LYS A 64 -2.15 6.55 2.19
N LEU A 65 -3.06 5.64 1.83
CA LEU A 65 -2.75 4.26 1.49
C LEU A 65 -3.21 3.97 0.05
N ILE A 66 -2.36 3.32 -0.73
CA ILE A 66 -2.68 2.81 -2.06
C ILE A 66 -2.53 1.31 -2.01
N LEU A 67 -3.56 0.58 -2.45
CA LEU A 67 -3.58 -0.87 -2.61
C LEU A 67 -3.87 -1.24 -4.05
N SER A 68 -2.92 -1.93 -4.68
CA SER A 68 -3.00 -2.36 -6.08
C SER A 68 -2.43 -3.77 -6.26
N THR A 69 -3.14 -4.61 -6.99
CA THR A 69 -2.66 -5.95 -7.36
C THR A 69 -1.40 -5.92 -8.21
N ASN A 70 -1.15 -4.82 -8.95
CA ASN A 70 -0.02 -4.70 -9.86
C ASN A 70 1.23 -4.14 -9.17
N THR A 71 1.07 -3.23 -8.22
CA THR A 71 2.19 -2.50 -7.59
C THR A 71 2.33 -2.79 -6.10
N GLY A 72 1.46 -3.61 -5.52
CA GLY A 72 1.42 -3.87 -4.09
C GLY A 72 0.82 -2.70 -3.31
N PHE A 73 1.39 -2.41 -2.15
CA PHE A 73 0.95 -1.32 -1.29
C PHE A 73 1.97 -0.17 -1.25
N TYR A 74 1.44 1.03 -1.02
CA TYR A 74 2.22 2.22 -0.71
C TYR A 74 1.49 3.04 0.33
N ILE A 75 2.17 3.41 1.41
CA ILE A 75 1.64 4.31 2.45
C ILE A 75 2.53 5.54 2.58
N SER A 76 1.89 6.69 2.72
CA SER A 76 2.54 8.00 2.87
C SER A 76 1.71 8.90 3.79
N GLY A 77 2.23 10.06 4.20
CA GLY A 77 1.53 11.02 5.05
C GLY A 77 2.44 11.68 6.09
N ASP A 78 1.88 12.12 7.22
CA ASP A 78 2.66 12.68 8.30
C ASP A 78 3.65 11.64 8.82
N THR A 79 4.93 11.90 8.55
CA THR A 79 5.97 10.94 8.84
C THR A 79 6.42 10.95 10.30
N THR A 80 5.91 11.81 11.17
CA THR A 80 6.44 11.93 12.55
C THR A 80 6.26 10.64 13.36
N LEU A 81 5.12 9.97 13.22
CA LEU A 81 4.75 8.77 13.98
C LEU A 81 4.79 7.48 13.15
N HIS A 82 4.51 7.59 11.85
CA HIS A 82 4.42 6.47 10.93
C HIS A 82 5.37 6.72 9.75
N ALA A 83 6.16 5.73 9.36
CA ALA A 83 7.03 5.84 8.20
C ALA A 83 6.21 5.71 6.92
N GLY A 84 6.62 6.40 5.86
CA GLY A 84 6.19 5.99 4.53
C GLY A 84 6.77 4.61 4.24
N SER A 85 5.96 3.70 3.74
CA SER A 85 6.38 2.34 3.44
C SER A 85 5.75 1.79 2.16
N TYR A 86 6.38 0.79 1.56
CA TYR A 86 5.89 0.13 0.36
C TYR A 86 6.33 -1.32 0.31
N GLY A 87 5.63 -2.11 -0.49
CA GLY A 87 5.95 -3.52 -0.66
C GLY A 87 4.79 -4.31 -1.24
N SER A 88 4.78 -5.61 -1.03
CA SER A 88 3.67 -6.47 -1.44
C SER A 88 2.63 -6.61 -0.34
N PHE A 89 1.39 -6.85 -0.73
CA PHE A 89 0.35 -7.27 0.21
C PHE A 89 -0.40 -8.47 -0.35
N LYS A 90 -1.08 -9.17 0.53
CA LYS A 90 -2.06 -10.21 0.21
C LYS A 90 -3.18 -10.14 1.23
N GLU A 91 -4.34 -10.65 0.90
CA GLU A 91 -5.52 -10.61 1.76
C GLU A 91 -6.33 -11.89 1.64
N ASP A 92 -7.08 -12.18 2.69
CA ASP A 92 -8.20 -13.12 2.69
C ASP A 92 -9.47 -12.42 3.18
N THR A 93 -10.48 -13.16 3.62
CA THR A 93 -11.75 -12.61 4.10
C THR A 93 -11.66 -11.81 5.41
N THR A 94 -10.62 -12.01 6.22
CA THR A 94 -10.51 -11.42 7.57
C THR A 94 -9.16 -10.77 7.86
N LYS A 95 -8.13 -11.14 7.10
CA LYS A 95 -6.74 -10.75 7.32
C LYS A 95 -6.14 -10.13 6.08
N ILE A 96 -5.23 -9.20 6.33
CA ILE A 96 -4.37 -8.60 5.33
C ILE A 96 -2.92 -8.69 5.82
N TRP A 97 -2.03 -9.08 4.92
CA TRP A 97 -0.60 -9.20 5.19
C TRP A 97 0.14 -8.17 4.37
N PHE A 98 1.03 -7.42 5.02
CA PHE A 98 1.92 -6.47 4.40
C PHE A 98 3.37 -6.95 4.53
N ASN A 99 4.05 -7.09 3.40
CA ASN A 99 5.48 -7.36 3.36
C ASN A 99 6.20 -6.06 2.97
N ASP A 100 6.57 -5.29 4.00
CA ASP A 100 7.25 -4.00 3.84
C ASP A 100 8.74 -4.19 3.51
N VAL A 101 9.17 -3.66 2.37
CA VAL A 101 10.57 -3.72 1.94
C VAL A 101 11.37 -2.45 2.34
N THR A 102 10.72 -1.47 2.97
CA THR A 102 11.35 -0.23 3.45
C THR A 102 11.89 -0.33 4.87
N SER A 103 11.46 -1.33 5.63
CA SER A 103 11.94 -1.58 6.99
C SER A 103 13.20 -2.47 6.94
N PRO A 104 14.40 -1.96 7.28
CA PRO A 104 15.59 -2.80 7.33
C PRO A 104 15.48 -3.84 8.45
N VAL A 105 15.95 -5.06 8.20
CA VAL A 105 15.88 -6.21 9.14
C VAL A 105 16.57 -5.93 10.49
N ASN A 106 17.47 -4.93 10.55
CA ASN A 106 18.27 -4.61 11.74
C ASN A 106 18.07 -3.17 12.27
N TYR A 107 16.97 -2.50 11.91
CA TYR A 107 16.72 -1.14 12.35
C TYR A 107 15.77 -1.11 13.56
N THR A 108 16.18 -0.44 14.64
CA THR A 108 15.24 -0.04 15.70
C THR A 108 14.31 1.02 15.15
N ALA A 109 13.13 0.60 14.70
CA ALA A 109 12.17 1.47 14.04
C ALA A 109 11.73 2.62 14.97
N LYS A 110 12.20 3.85 14.68
CA LYS A 110 11.75 5.09 15.36
C LYS A 110 10.30 5.45 15.02
N LYS A 111 9.79 4.93 13.90
CA LYS A 111 8.46 5.19 13.35
C LYS A 111 7.78 3.85 13.07
N THR A 112 6.47 3.80 13.20
CA THR A 112 5.70 2.60 12.87
C THR A 112 5.69 2.40 11.36
N HIS A 113 5.88 1.16 10.91
CA HIS A 113 5.74 0.75 9.52
C HIS A 113 4.49 -0.11 9.36
N LEU A 114 3.83 -0.04 8.20
CA LEU A 114 2.74 -0.95 7.87
C LEU A 114 3.35 -2.29 7.39
N SER A 115 3.52 -3.23 8.30
CA SER A 115 4.20 -4.51 8.06
C SER A 115 3.65 -5.62 8.95
N GLY A 116 3.57 -6.84 8.41
CA GLY A 116 3.07 -8.01 9.13
C GLY A 116 1.60 -8.31 8.86
N THR A 117 0.96 -8.98 9.80
CA THR A 117 -0.42 -9.48 9.67
C THR A 117 -1.39 -8.64 10.47
N TYR A 118 -2.49 -8.24 9.85
CA TYR A 118 -3.54 -7.44 10.44
C TYR A 118 -4.89 -8.08 10.22
N THR A 119 -5.83 -7.85 11.12
CA THR A 119 -7.25 -8.01 10.81
C THR A 119 -7.75 -6.78 10.10
N TYR A 120 -8.71 -6.95 9.19
CA TYR A 120 -9.31 -5.79 8.52
C TYR A 120 -10.82 -5.94 8.35
N THR A 121 -11.49 -4.80 8.17
CA THR A 121 -12.89 -4.72 7.75
C THR A 121 -12.98 -3.73 6.60
N TYR A 122 -13.67 -4.11 5.53
CA TYR A 122 -13.85 -3.27 4.35
C TYR A 122 -15.29 -3.30 3.85
N ASN A 123 -15.88 -2.12 3.63
CA ASN A 123 -17.26 -1.98 3.15
C ASN A 123 -17.37 -1.14 1.86
N ARG A 124 -16.35 -1.19 0.99
CA ARG A 124 -16.22 -0.41 -0.25
C ARG A 124 -15.98 1.09 -0.08
N SER A 125 -16.35 1.67 1.07
CA SER A 125 -16.11 3.09 1.39
C SER A 125 -15.09 3.30 2.50
N TYR A 126 -15.00 2.35 3.42
CA TYR A 126 -14.12 2.40 4.59
C TYR A 126 -13.29 1.14 4.69
N LEU A 127 -12.03 1.31 5.09
CA LEU A 127 -11.08 0.27 5.40
C LEU A 127 -10.58 0.49 6.83
N LEU A 128 -10.89 -0.44 7.73
CA LEU A 128 -10.35 -0.50 9.08
C LEU A 128 -9.27 -1.59 9.13
N ILE A 129 -8.07 -1.28 9.61
CA ILE A 129 -6.99 -2.25 9.79
C ILE A 129 -6.53 -2.20 11.26
N GLU A 130 -6.41 -3.36 11.89
CA GLU A 130 -6.04 -3.52 13.29
C GLU A 130 -4.99 -4.63 13.46
N ASN A 131 -4.09 -4.49 14.44
CA ASN A 131 -3.14 -5.56 14.76
C ASN A 131 -3.86 -6.89 14.97
N ALA A 132 -3.45 -7.95 14.25
CA ALA A 132 -4.09 -9.26 14.36
C ALA A 132 -3.94 -9.90 15.75
N VAL A 133 -2.88 -9.51 16.47
CA VAL A 133 -2.65 -9.87 17.87
C VAL A 133 -2.56 -8.57 18.66
N LYS A 134 -3.43 -8.40 19.65
CA LYS A 134 -3.36 -7.25 20.55
C LYS A 134 -2.16 -7.46 21.47
N SER A 135 -1.21 -6.51 21.46
CA SER A 135 -0.18 -6.44 22.49
C SER A 135 -0.80 -5.83 23.75
N ASP A 136 -0.38 -6.29 24.93
CA ASP A 136 -0.91 -5.86 26.22
C ASP A 136 -0.76 -4.35 26.47
N THR A 137 0.24 -3.72 25.84
CA THR A 137 0.59 -2.32 26.05
C THR A 137 0.59 -1.47 24.78
N LEU A 138 0.52 -2.06 23.58
CA LEU A 138 0.57 -1.31 22.32
C LEU A 138 -0.49 -1.77 21.32
N SER A 139 -1.25 -0.82 20.79
CA SER A 139 -2.19 -1.06 19.68
C SER A 139 -1.98 -0.05 18.56
N CYS A 140 -2.04 -0.54 17.32
CA CYS A 140 -2.01 0.25 16.10
C CYS A 140 -3.31 0.02 15.34
N VAL A 141 -4.00 1.10 15.00
CA VAL A 141 -5.28 1.08 14.28
C VAL A 141 -5.21 2.05 13.12
N TYR A 142 -5.74 1.65 11.98
CA TYR A 142 -5.81 2.49 10.79
C TYR A 142 -7.26 2.64 10.35
N HIS A 143 -7.72 3.89 10.26
CA HIS A 143 -9.05 4.24 9.78
C HIS A 143 -8.92 4.95 8.44
N PHE A 144 -9.34 4.28 7.38
CA PHE A 144 -9.23 4.78 6.01
C PHE A 144 -10.60 4.95 5.36
N THR A 145 -10.74 6.02 4.57
CA THR A 145 -11.86 6.27 3.67
C THR A 145 -11.36 6.20 2.24
N LYS A 146 -12.08 5.48 1.39
CA LYS A 146 -11.76 5.36 -0.03
C LYS A 146 -11.95 6.70 -0.73
N MET A 147 -10.95 7.11 -1.50
CA MET A 147 -11.01 8.33 -2.29
C MET A 147 -11.89 8.09 -3.53
N LYS A 148 -12.75 9.06 -3.84
CA LYS A 148 -13.51 9.10 -5.09
C LYS A 148 -12.72 9.90 -6.12
N TYR A 149 -12.60 9.37 -7.33
CA TYR A 149 -12.11 10.09 -8.50
C TYR A 149 -13.29 10.49 -9.38
#